data_AF-A0A5R8QLZ9-F1
#
_entry.id   AF-A0A5R8QLZ9-F1
#
_cell.length_a   1.000
_cell.length_b   1.000
_cell.length_c   1.000
_cell.angle_alpha   90.00
_cell.angle_beta   90.00
_cell.angle_gamma   90.00
#
_symmetry.space_group_name_H-M   'P 1'
#
loop_
_entity.id
_entity.type
_entity.pdbx_description
1 polymer ?
#
loop_
_entity_poly.entity_id
_entity_poly.type
_entity_poly.pdbx_seq_one_letter_code
_entity_poly.pdbx_strand_id
1 'polypeptide(L)'
;MPAPVVVYKDVGGLVSDYEAITERYRRENREVRLHECRSACTLALSLPNVCVYPDAKVKFHQAYNAINRETDLGVSSQLFASYPAAVQARLGHLTREYRVLTGTELIALGMRNCESGPTMIAGRKQPSPPTRVASAQPDGSGVSLASFGDVAHKVQSAVATALSSQSASPIRVAVADREQIEANTLPEAAPLPPRRPPSEAFLAQNAAPLSPAYLQLISGAQPILGQQFMRTVATN
;
A
#
# COMPACT_ATOMS: atom_id res chain seq x y z
N MET A 1 -4.52 -6.02 -18.52
CA MET A 1 -4.20 -5.44 -17.19
C MET A 1 -4.89 -6.28 -16.14
N PRO A 2 -4.27 -6.51 -14.97
CA PRO A 2 -4.89 -7.26 -13.88
C PRO A 2 -6.19 -6.59 -13.42
N ALA A 3 -7.14 -7.38 -12.92
CA ALA A 3 -8.39 -6.87 -12.39
C ALA A 3 -8.13 -5.90 -11.22
N PRO A 4 -8.90 -4.79 -11.11
CA PRO A 4 -8.73 -3.82 -10.04
C PRO A 4 -8.96 -4.46 -8.66
N VAL A 5 -8.24 -3.96 -7.65
CA VAL A 5 -8.53 -4.27 -6.24
C VAL A 5 -9.47 -3.22 -5.72
N VAL A 6 -10.63 -3.62 -5.19
CA VAL A 6 -11.58 -2.72 -4.54
C VAL A 6 -11.49 -2.93 -3.04
N VAL A 7 -11.00 -1.92 -2.32
CA VAL A 7 -10.89 -1.92 -0.86
C VAL A 7 -12.15 -1.28 -0.30
N TYR A 8 -13.13 -2.13 0.06
CA TYR A 8 -14.37 -1.66 0.69
C TYR A 8 -14.15 -1.22 2.13
N LYS A 9 -13.48 -2.05 2.91
CA LYS A 9 -13.15 -1.77 4.31
C LYS A 9 -11.90 -2.52 4.71
N ASP A 10 -10.89 -1.76 5.08
CA ASP A 10 -9.64 -2.29 5.60
C ASP A 10 -9.20 -1.51 6.84
N VAL A 11 -8.99 -2.23 7.94
CA VAL A 11 -8.59 -1.66 9.23
C VAL A 11 -7.08 -1.47 9.36
N GLY A 12 -6.31 -1.94 8.39
CA GLY A 12 -4.86 -1.92 8.36
C GLY A 12 -4.25 -3.15 9.03
N GLY A 13 -2.98 -3.03 9.42
CA GLY A 13 -2.18 -4.13 9.96
C GLY A 13 -0.72 -3.72 10.06
N LEU A 14 0.17 -4.70 9.93
CA LEU A 14 1.61 -4.45 9.96
C LEU A 14 2.03 -3.68 8.70
N VAL A 15 2.73 -2.55 8.89
CA VAL A 15 3.10 -1.65 7.78
C VAL A 15 3.92 -2.37 6.71
N SER A 16 4.86 -3.23 7.11
CA SER A 16 5.71 -4.00 6.18
C SER A 16 4.92 -4.92 5.23
N ASP A 17 3.80 -5.49 5.69
CA ASP A 17 2.96 -6.35 4.85
C ASP A 17 2.30 -5.51 3.74
N TYR A 18 1.83 -4.32 4.11
CA TYR A 18 1.23 -3.38 3.16
C TYR A 18 2.26 -2.77 2.22
N GLU A 19 3.50 -2.55 2.65
CA GLU A 19 4.59 -2.16 1.76
C GLU A 19 4.83 -3.24 0.69
N ALA A 20 4.92 -4.51 1.08
CA ALA A 20 5.11 -5.62 0.15
C ALA A 20 3.92 -5.77 -0.83
N ILE A 21 2.69 -5.63 -0.35
CA ILE A 21 1.48 -5.67 -1.19
C ILE A 21 1.45 -4.47 -2.14
N THR A 22 1.75 -3.27 -1.65
CA THR A 22 1.78 -2.03 -2.44
C THR A 22 2.84 -2.12 -3.52
N GLU A 23 4.04 -2.63 -3.22
CA GLU A 23 5.09 -2.81 -4.22
C GLU A 23 4.73 -3.85 -5.28
N ARG A 24 3.99 -4.90 -4.90
CA ARG A 24 3.41 -5.82 -5.89
C ARG A 24 2.44 -5.10 -6.83
N TYR A 25 1.48 -4.33 -6.28
CA TYR A 25 0.51 -3.60 -7.10
C TYR A 25 1.17 -2.55 -8.00
N ARG A 26 2.23 -1.90 -7.52
CA ARG A 26 3.04 -0.97 -8.32
C ARG A 26 3.66 -1.66 -9.53
N ARG A 27 4.33 -2.80 -9.34
CA ARG A 27 4.95 -3.59 -10.43
C ARG A 27 3.93 -4.11 -11.43
N GLU A 28 2.74 -4.47 -10.96
CA GLU A 28 1.64 -4.94 -11.80
C GLU A 28 0.89 -3.81 -12.52
N ASN A 29 1.20 -2.54 -12.20
CA ASN A 29 0.38 -1.37 -12.54
C ASN A 29 -1.11 -1.59 -12.23
N ARG A 30 -1.38 -2.30 -11.13
CA ARG A 30 -2.72 -2.73 -10.76
C ARG A 30 -3.51 -1.56 -10.18
N GLU A 31 -4.72 -1.37 -10.68
CA GLU A 31 -5.60 -0.33 -10.14
C GLU A 31 -6.09 -0.72 -8.75
N VAL A 32 -6.06 0.25 -7.83
CA VAL A 32 -6.62 0.10 -6.47
C VAL A 32 -7.68 1.18 -6.25
N ARG A 33 -8.87 0.77 -5.83
CA ARG A 33 -10.02 1.65 -5.60
C ARG A 33 -10.40 1.63 -4.13
N LEU A 34 -10.44 2.79 -3.48
CA LEU A 34 -10.59 2.88 -2.03
C LEU A 34 -11.95 3.44 -1.61
N HIS A 35 -12.63 2.73 -0.70
CA HIS A 35 -13.75 3.25 0.12
C HIS A 35 -13.26 3.52 1.56
N GLU A 36 -13.26 2.53 2.45
CA GLU A 36 -12.75 2.70 3.82
C GLU A 36 -11.38 2.04 3.99
N CYS A 37 -10.40 2.83 4.41
CA CYS A 37 -9.00 2.40 4.51
C CYS A 37 -8.33 3.07 5.72
N ARG A 38 -7.76 2.28 6.62
CA ARG A 38 -7.20 2.77 7.89
C ARG A 38 -5.75 2.33 8.05
N SER A 39 -4.95 3.14 8.74
CA SER A 39 -3.59 2.75 9.16
C SER A 39 -2.72 2.36 7.95
N ALA A 40 -2.03 1.22 8.02
CA ALA A 40 -1.16 0.68 6.96
C ALA A 40 -1.83 0.57 5.57
N CYS A 41 -3.15 0.34 5.47
CA CYS A 41 -3.86 0.32 4.18
C CYS A 41 -3.64 1.62 3.38
N THR A 42 -3.48 2.75 4.07
CA THR A 42 -3.32 4.07 3.43
C THR A 42 -2.06 4.18 2.57
N LEU A 43 -1.10 3.24 2.67
CA LEU A 43 0.01 3.09 1.73
C LEU A 43 -0.44 2.95 0.28
N ALA A 44 -1.65 2.45 0.03
CA ALA A 44 -2.23 2.37 -1.30
C ALA A 44 -2.32 3.75 -1.99
N LEU A 45 -2.38 4.86 -1.24
CA LEU A 45 -2.36 6.21 -1.80
C LEU A 45 -1.03 6.55 -2.51
N SER A 46 0.04 5.80 -2.25
CA SER A 46 1.34 5.95 -2.92
C SER A 46 1.40 5.28 -4.30
N LEU A 47 0.35 4.56 -4.72
CA LEU A 47 0.31 3.88 -6.00
C LEU A 47 -0.02 4.87 -7.13
N PRO A 48 0.63 4.75 -8.30
CA PRO A 48 0.33 5.62 -9.43
C PRO A 48 -1.08 5.39 -10.01
N ASN A 49 -1.62 4.18 -9.83
CA ASN A 49 -2.93 3.79 -10.35
C ASN A 49 -3.98 3.62 -9.24
N VAL A 50 -3.90 4.39 -8.16
CA VAL A 50 -4.94 4.43 -7.14
C VAL A 50 -6.03 5.44 -7.51
N CYS A 51 -7.27 5.16 -7.13
CA CYS A 51 -8.35 6.13 -7.08
C CYS A 51 -9.13 5.98 -5.77
N VAL A 52 -9.84 7.04 -5.39
CA VAL A 52 -10.72 7.05 -4.21
C VAL A 52 -12.14 7.34 -4.66
N TYR A 53 -13.12 6.73 -4.00
CA TYR A 53 -14.53 7.09 -4.18
C TYR A 53 -14.85 8.37 -3.40
N PRO A 54 -15.81 9.22 -3.84
CA PRO A 54 -16.15 10.46 -3.12
C PRO A 54 -16.58 10.23 -1.66
N ASP A 55 -17.25 9.12 -1.38
CA ASP A 55 -17.75 8.72 -0.06
C ASP A 55 -16.69 8.02 0.81
N ALA A 56 -15.47 7.85 0.30
CA ALA A 56 -14.38 7.17 0.99
C ALA A 56 -14.05 7.81 2.35
N LYS A 57 -13.57 6.99 3.27
CA LYS A 57 -13.07 7.40 4.60
C LYS A 57 -11.69 6.84 4.80
N VAL A 58 -10.68 7.70 4.69
CA VAL A 58 -9.28 7.30 4.86
C VAL A 58 -8.76 7.82 6.18
N LYS A 59 -8.29 6.93 7.04
CA LYS A 59 -7.93 7.24 8.43
C LYS A 59 -6.44 7.05 8.67
N PHE A 60 -5.78 8.14 8.99
CA PHE A 60 -4.35 8.26 9.20
C PHE A 60 -4.03 8.33 10.68
N HIS A 61 -3.02 7.60 11.13
CA HIS A 61 -2.46 7.72 12.47
C HIS A 61 -1.03 7.14 12.48
N GLN A 62 -0.31 7.35 13.58
CA GLN A 62 1.02 6.81 13.81
C GLN A 62 1.01 5.28 13.91
N ALA A 63 2.02 4.64 13.32
CA ALA A 63 2.28 3.23 13.57
C ALA A 63 2.61 3.02 15.05
N TYR A 64 2.14 1.91 15.61
CA TYR A 64 2.40 1.54 16.99
C TYR A 64 2.51 0.02 17.10
N ASN A 65 3.25 -0.45 18.08
CA ASN A 65 3.38 -1.87 18.35
C ASN A 65 2.05 -2.43 18.92
N ALA A 66 1.53 -3.50 18.31
CA ALA A 66 0.22 -4.04 18.66
C ALA A 66 0.15 -4.64 20.07
N ILE A 67 1.29 -5.03 20.65
CA ILE A 67 1.42 -5.66 21.97
C ILE A 67 1.45 -4.59 23.06
N ASN A 68 2.46 -3.70 23.05
CA ASN A 68 2.67 -2.73 24.11
C ASN A 68 2.06 -1.34 23.83
N ARG A 69 1.51 -1.13 22.63
CA ARG A 69 0.86 0.12 22.17
C ARG A 69 1.76 1.35 22.09
N GLU A 70 3.06 1.17 22.21
CA GLU A 70 4.05 2.22 22.03
C GLU A 70 4.12 2.65 20.56
N THR A 71 4.25 3.95 20.34
CA THR A 71 4.43 4.52 19.00
C THR A 71 5.77 4.09 18.42
N ASP A 72 5.75 3.63 17.17
CA ASP A 72 6.96 3.49 16.39
C ASP A 72 7.15 4.74 15.53
N LEU A 73 8.03 5.65 15.98
CA LEU A 73 8.27 6.92 15.30
C LEU A 73 8.98 6.72 13.94
N GLY A 74 9.84 5.71 13.83
CA GLY A 74 10.55 5.40 12.59
C GLY A 74 9.57 4.93 11.50
N VAL A 75 8.75 3.94 11.83
CA VAL A 75 7.71 3.43 10.93
C VAL A 75 6.66 4.50 10.66
N SER A 76 6.28 5.30 11.65
CA SER A 76 5.34 6.43 11.44
C SER A 76 5.88 7.45 10.45
N SER A 77 7.17 7.79 10.54
CA SER A 77 7.81 8.72 9.61
C SER A 77 7.88 8.15 8.19
N GLN A 78 8.26 6.88 8.04
CA GLN A 78 8.28 6.18 6.74
C GLN A 78 6.88 6.11 6.12
N LEU A 79 5.89 5.72 6.90
CA LEU A 79 4.48 5.69 6.47
C LEU A 79 4.02 7.08 6.01
N PHE A 80 4.30 8.13 6.78
CA PHE A 80 3.93 9.49 6.41
C PHE A 80 4.60 9.96 5.11
N ALA A 81 5.90 9.65 4.95
CA ALA A 81 6.68 10.02 3.77
C ALA A 81 6.18 9.35 2.49
N SER A 82 5.46 8.23 2.59
CA SER A 82 4.87 7.53 1.44
C SER A 82 3.69 8.25 0.80
N TYR A 83 3.02 9.16 1.54
CA TYR A 83 1.79 9.77 1.04
C TYR A 83 2.08 10.84 -0.01
N PRO A 84 1.12 11.15 -0.91
CA PRO A 84 1.26 12.27 -1.83
C PRO A 84 1.53 13.60 -1.09
N ALA A 85 2.36 14.48 -1.65
CA ALA A 85 2.80 15.71 -0.99
C ALA A 85 1.63 16.61 -0.53
N ALA A 86 0.54 16.70 -1.30
CA ALA A 86 -0.65 17.45 -0.92
C ALA A 86 -1.37 16.84 0.30
N VAL A 87 -1.38 15.51 0.41
CA VAL A 87 -1.92 14.79 1.56
C VAL A 87 -1.02 14.99 2.79
N GLN A 88 0.30 14.93 2.62
CA GLN A 88 1.25 15.26 3.69
C GLN A 88 1.03 16.69 4.19
N ALA A 89 0.94 17.68 3.30
CA ALA A 89 0.71 19.07 3.65
C ALA A 89 -0.63 19.27 4.39
N ARG A 90 -1.69 18.59 3.96
CA ARG A 90 -3.01 18.63 4.62
C ARG A 90 -2.97 18.06 6.04
N LEU A 91 -2.21 16.99 6.25
CA LEU A 91 -2.10 16.30 7.53
C LEU A 91 -1.08 16.97 8.47
N GLY A 92 -0.02 17.58 7.94
CA GLY A 92 1.11 18.14 8.71
C GLY A 92 2.01 17.07 9.32
N HIS A 93 1.45 16.20 10.16
CA HIS A 93 2.11 15.03 10.75
C HIS A 93 1.07 13.99 11.16
N LEU A 94 1.53 12.77 11.46
CA LEU A 94 0.71 11.71 12.06
C LEU A 94 0.68 11.83 13.58
N THR A 95 -0.50 11.66 14.18
CA THR A 95 -0.70 11.56 15.63
C THR A 95 -1.23 10.18 16.01
N ARG A 96 -1.40 9.89 17.31
CA ARG A 96 -1.97 8.60 17.76
C ARG A 96 -3.44 8.47 17.46
N GLU A 97 -4.15 9.59 17.45
CA GLU A 97 -5.55 9.70 17.08
C GLU A 97 -5.72 9.60 15.57
N TYR A 98 -6.87 9.11 15.15
CA TYR A 98 -7.20 9.13 13.72
C TYR A 98 -7.44 10.56 13.25
N ARG A 99 -6.66 10.98 12.26
CA ARG A 99 -7.06 12.05 11.34
C ARG A 99 -7.77 11.40 10.16
N VAL A 100 -8.94 11.92 9.81
CA VAL A 100 -9.74 11.38 8.71
C VAL A 100 -9.76 12.39 7.58
N LEU A 101 -9.48 11.92 6.36
CA LEU A 101 -9.81 12.66 5.14
C LEU A 101 -10.89 11.89 4.38
N THR A 102 -11.91 12.61 3.92
CA THR A 102 -12.92 12.03 3.05
C THR A 102 -12.37 11.80 1.65
N GLY A 103 -13.08 10.99 0.86
CA GLY A 103 -12.82 10.83 -0.56
C GLY A 103 -12.84 12.16 -1.32
N THR A 104 -13.85 12.99 -1.07
CA THR A 104 -13.94 14.34 -1.65
C THR A 104 -12.74 15.23 -1.29
N GLU A 105 -12.27 15.21 -0.05
CA GLU A 105 -11.06 15.95 0.35
C GLU A 105 -9.82 15.42 -0.37
N LEU A 106 -9.64 14.10 -0.44
CA LEU A 106 -8.52 13.48 -1.15
C LEU A 106 -8.53 13.80 -2.65
N ILE A 107 -9.71 13.80 -3.28
CA ILE A 107 -9.87 14.19 -4.69
C ILE A 107 -9.50 15.66 -4.87
N ALA A 108 -9.93 16.54 -3.98
CA ALA A 108 -9.54 17.96 -4.01
C ALA A 108 -8.03 18.17 -3.82
N LEU A 109 -7.35 17.23 -3.15
CA LEU A 109 -5.88 17.21 -3.00
C LEU A 109 -5.15 16.55 -4.19
N GLY A 110 -5.89 16.16 -5.24
CA GLY A 110 -5.32 15.63 -6.48
C GLY A 110 -5.35 14.11 -6.63
N MET A 111 -6.01 13.39 -5.72
CA MET A 111 -6.26 11.96 -5.93
C MET A 111 -7.30 11.77 -7.05
N ARG A 112 -7.15 10.70 -7.85
CA ARG A 112 -8.12 10.39 -8.91
C ARG A 112 -9.45 9.96 -8.31
N ASN A 113 -10.56 10.47 -8.85
CA ASN A 113 -11.90 9.98 -8.54
C ASN A 113 -12.18 8.68 -9.30
N CYS A 114 -12.59 7.62 -8.60
CA CYS A 114 -12.92 6.34 -9.23
C CYS A 114 -14.14 6.40 -10.16
N GLU A 115 -15.03 7.37 -9.98
CA GLU A 115 -16.27 7.50 -10.75
C GLU A 115 -16.09 8.27 -12.06
N SER A 116 -15.05 9.09 -12.18
CA SER A 116 -14.80 9.93 -13.37
C SER A 116 -14.16 9.21 -14.56
N GLY A 117 -14.23 7.87 -14.61
CA GLY A 117 -13.54 7.05 -15.60
C GLY A 117 -12.01 7.09 -15.47
N PRO A 118 -11.26 6.33 -16.29
CA PRO A 118 -9.80 6.40 -16.29
C PRO A 118 -9.34 7.78 -16.76
N THR A 119 -8.89 8.62 -15.84
CA THR A 119 -8.18 9.86 -16.19
C THR A 119 -6.86 9.47 -16.84
N MET A 120 -6.83 9.45 -18.18
CA MET A 120 -5.57 9.35 -18.91
C MET A 120 -4.70 10.52 -18.48
N ILE A 121 -3.60 10.25 -17.78
CA ILE A 121 -2.56 11.26 -17.54
C ILE A 121 -1.95 11.54 -18.91
N ALA A 122 -2.57 12.43 -19.68
CA ALA A 122 -1.93 13.03 -20.84
C ALA A 122 -0.69 13.73 -20.28
N GLY A 123 0.48 13.17 -20.54
CA GLY A 123 1.75 13.79 -20.19
C GLY A 123 1.70 15.24 -20.65
N ARG A 124 1.71 16.17 -19.70
CA ARG A 124 1.64 17.59 -19.97
C ARG A 124 2.80 17.92 -20.90
N LYS A 125 2.51 18.14 -22.18
CA LYS A 125 3.48 18.68 -23.13
C LYS A 125 3.88 20.04 -22.59
N GLN A 126 5.09 20.13 -22.03
CA GLN A 126 5.67 21.39 -21.61
C GLN A 126 5.56 22.35 -22.81
N PRO A 127 4.95 23.54 -22.66
CA PRO A 127 5.00 24.55 -23.69
C PRO A 127 6.47 24.90 -23.91
N SER A 128 6.99 24.62 -25.09
CA SER A 128 8.30 25.10 -25.51
C SER A 128 8.32 26.63 -25.32
N PRO A 129 9.36 27.22 -24.70
CA PRO A 129 9.47 28.67 -24.65
C PRO A 129 9.50 29.23 -26.08
N PRO A 130 8.86 30.39 -26.34
CA PRO A 130 8.88 30.98 -27.66
C PRO A 130 10.33 31.29 -28.04
N THR A 131 10.78 30.68 -29.13
CA THR A 131 12.05 30.96 -29.78
C THR A 131 12.06 32.45 -30.16
N ARG A 132 12.73 33.30 -29.37
CA ARG A 132 13.08 34.64 -29.80
C ARG A 132 14.09 34.49 -30.93
N VAL A 133 13.65 34.78 -32.15
CA VAL A 133 14.54 34.92 -33.30
C VAL A 133 15.26 36.25 -33.13
N ALA A 134 16.50 36.21 -32.65
CA ALA A 134 17.39 37.36 -32.69
C ALA A 134 17.98 37.45 -34.10
N SER A 135 17.63 38.50 -34.83
CA SER A 135 18.29 38.87 -36.09
C SER A 135 19.73 39.27 -35.78
N ALA A 136 20.70 38.47 -36.21
CA ALA A 136 22.12 38.82 -36.19
C ALA A 136 22.55 39.18 -37.62
N GLN A 137 23.03 40.41 -37.77
CA GLN A 137 23.74 40.90 -38.96
C GLN A 137 25.19 40.37 -38.91
N PRO A 138 25.82 40.05 -40.05
CA PRO A 138 27.06 39.28 -40.06
C PRO A 138 28.28 40.20 -39.97
N ASP A 139 29.24 39.84 -39.14
CA ASP A 139 30.64 40.17 -39.38
C ASP A 139 31.55 39.05 -38.86
N GLY A 140 32.31 38.48 -39.78
CA GLY A 140 33.68 38.03 -39.54
C GLY A 140 33.90 36.74 -38.76
N SER A 141 34.35 35.73 -39.51
CA SER A 141 35.44 34.81 -39.13
C SER A 141 35.08 33.55 -38.31
N GLY A 142 34.91 32.45 -39.05
CA GLY A 142 35.67 31.22 -38.78
C GLY A 142 35.10 30.17 -37.81
N VAL A 143 35.01 28.95 -38.36
CA VAL A 143 35.15 27.62 -37.72
C VAL A 143 33.88 26.84 -37.34
N SER A 144 33.60 25.89 -38.26
CA SER A 144 32.96 24.58 -38.19
C SER A 144 32.64 23.91 -36.84
N LEU A 145 31.40 23.42 -36.75
CA LEU A 145 30.90 22.18 -36.13
C LEU A 145 31.84 21.41 -35.16
N ALA A 146 31.78 21.75 -33.88
CA ALA A 146 32.10 20.83 -32.78
C ALA A 146 31.41 21.28 -31.49
N SER A 147 30.18 20.82 -31.21
CA SER A 147 29.56 21.03 -29.88
C SER A 147 28.43 20.05 -29.54
N PHE A 148 28.57 18.78 -29.94
CA PHE A 148 27.74 17.69 -29.39
C PHE A 148 28.53 16.42 -29.03
N GLY A 149 29.80 16.31 -29.42
CA GLY A 149 30.69 15.21 -29.01
C GLY A 149 31.29 15.35 -27.61
N ASP A 150 31.50 16.58 -27.13
CA ASP A 150 32.24 16.83 -25.88
C ASP A 150 31.45 16.52 -24.61
N VAL A 151 30.12 16.59 -24.65
CA VAL A 151 29.28 16.26 -23.50
C VAL A 151 29.10 14.74 -23.36
N ALA A 152 29.03 14.02 -24.49
CA ALA A 152 28.93 12.55 -24.49
C ALA A 152 30.22 11.88 -23.95
N HIS A 153 31.39 12.41 -24.29
CA HIS A 153 32.66 11.90 -23.77
C HIS A 153 32.87 12.17 -22.27
N LYS A 154 32.36 13.29 -21.75
CA LYS A 154 32.45 13.59 -20.30
C LYS A 154 31.60 12.63 -19.46
N VAL A 155 30.40 12.27 -19.91
CA VAL A 155 29.54 11.31 -19.18
C VAL A 155 30.12 9.89 -19.22
N GLN A 156 30.70 9.46 -20.34
CA GLN A 156 31.36 8.16 -20.44
C GLN A 156 32.62 8.06 -19.56
N SER A 157 33.42 9.14 -19.45
CA SER A 157 34.61 9.17 -18.59
C SER A 157 34.28 9.14 -17.08
N ALA A 158 33.15 9.74 -16.69
CA ALA A 158 32.69 9.73 -15.29
C ALA A 158 32.20 8.33 -14.84
N VAL A 159 31.55 7.58 -15.75
CA VAL A 159 31.09 6.22 -15.46
C VAL A 159 32.24 5.20 -15.50
N ALA A 160 33.23 5.37 -16.39
CA ALA A 160 34.42 4.53 -16.44
C ALA A 160 35.33 4.69 -15.21
N THR A 161 35.40 5.87 -14.61
CA THR A 161 36.20 6.15 -13.39
C THR A 161 35.51 5.63 -12.12
N ALA A 162 34.18 5.59 -12.10
CA ALA A 162 33.40 5.03 -10.99
C ALA A 162 33.40 3.48 -10.96
N LEU A 163 33.64 2.83 -12.10
CA LEU A 163 33.69 1.36 -12.22
C LEU A 163 35.10 0.78 -12.11
N SER A 164 36.15 1.60 -12.27
CA SER A 164 37.55 1.17 -12.17
C SER A 164 38.17 1.37 -10.77
N SER A 165 37.43 1.95 -9.83
CA SER A 165 37.87 2.17 -8.43
C SER A 165 37.18 1.26 -7.41
N GLN A 166 36.85 0.03 -7.80
CA GLN A 166 36.58 -1.06 -6.84
C GLN A 166 37.78 -1.99 -6.79
N SER A 167 38.79 -1.57 -6.04
CA SER A 167 39.75 -2.47 -5.42
C SER A 167 38.94 -3.48 -4.60
N ALA A 168 38.90 -4.72 -5.07
CA ALA A 168 38.24 -5.84 -4.42
C ALA A 168 38.73 -5.97 -2.97
N SER A 169 37.94 -5.46 -2.03
CA SER A 169 38.02 -5.90 -0.65
C SER A 169 37.21 -7.19 -0.58
N PRO A 170 37.77 -8.32 -0.09
CA PRO A 170 36.97 -9.52 0.06
C PRO A 170 35.83 -9.22 1.02
N ILE A 171 34.60 -9.48 0.55
CA ILE A 171 33.39 -9.46 1.37
C ILE A 171 33.65 -10.40 2.54
N ARG A 172 33.89 -9.86 3.73
CA ARG A 172 33.88 -10.65 4.96
C ARG A 172 32.42 -10.83 5.35
N VAL A 173 31.85 -11.96 4.92
CA VAL A 173 30.60 -12.46 5.48
C VAL A 173 30.88 -12.78 6.95
N ALA A 174 30.33 -12.00 7.87
CA ALA A 174 30.21 -12.42 9.25
C ALA A 174 29.18 -13.54 9.30
N VAL A 175 29.64 -14.78 9.11
CA VAL A 175 28.88 -15.95 9.54
C VAL A 175 28.90 -15.88 11.05
N ALA A 176 27.79 -15.49 11.66
CA ALA A 176 27.62 -15.76 13.09
C ALA A 176 27.68 -17.27 13.24
N ASP A 177 28.75 -17.77 13.85
CA ASP A 177 28.79 -19.14 14.35
C ASP A 177 27.55 -19.31 15.22
N ARG A 178 26.64 -20.15 14.77
CA ARG A 178 25.54 -20.64 15.58
C ARG A 178 26.20 -21.42 16.70
N GLU A 179 26.32 -20.80 17.88
CA GLU A 179 26.71 -21.50 19.10
C GLU A 179 25.94 -22.81 19.14
N GLN A 180 26.71 -23.90 19.10
CA GLN A 180 26.22 -25.23 19.24
C GLN A 180 25.81 -25.34 20.71
N ILE A 181 24.54 -25.06 20.99
CA ILE A 181 23.96 -25.26 22.32
C ILE A 181 24.23 -26.72 22.68
N GLU A 182 25.07 -26.93 23.68
CA GLU A 182 25.29 -28.25 24.27
C GLU A 182 23.93 -28.83 24.63
N ALA A 183 23.64 -29.99 24.04
CA ALA A 183 22.41 -30.73 24.28
C ALA A 183 22.45 -31.32 25.68
N ASN A 184 22.20 -30.50 26.70
CA ASN A 184 21.99 -30.98 28.06
C ASN A 184 21.18 -30.00 28.91
N THR A 185 20.05 -29.52 28.39
CA THR A 185 18.91 -29.13 29.23
C THR A 185 17.66 -29.10 28.35
N LEU A 186 16.82 -30.15 28.45
CA LEU A 186 15.47 -30.12 27.90
C LEU A 186 14.69 -29.03 28.67
N PRO A 187 14.16 -27.98 28.01
CA PRO A 187 13.21 -27.11 28.67
C PRO A 187 11.96 -27.92 29.00
N GLU A 188 11.48 -27.76 30.23
CA GLU A 188 10.24 -28.37 30.72
C GLU A 188 9.12 -28.14 29.70
N ALA A 189 8.47 -29.24 29.30
CA ALA A 189 7.50 -29.26 28.22
C ALA A 189 6.45 -28.16 28.43
N ALA A 190 6.34 -27.24 27.47
CA ALA A 190 5.32 -26.20 27.49
C ALA A 190 3.94 -26.86 27.75
N PRO A 191 3.12 -26.29 28.65
CA PRO A 191 1.82 -26.88 28.97
C PRO A 191 0.99 -26.99 27.69
N LEU A 192 0.40 -28.17 27.50
CA LEU A 192 -0.46 -28.41 26.34
C LEU A 192 -1.61 -27.38 26.32
N PRO A 193 -2.00 -26.90 25.13
CA PRO A 193 -3.18 -26.04 25.02
C PRO A 193 -4.41 -26.76 25.60
N PRO A 194 -5.38 -26.00 26.15
CA PRO A 194 -6.60 -26.58 26.71
C PRO A 194 -7.28 -27.47 25.68
N ARG A 195 -7.79 -28.62 26.13
CA ARG A 195 -8.55 -29.53 25.25
C ARG A 195 -9.76 -28.79 24.69
N ARG A 196 -9.97 -28.95 23.38
CA ARG A 196 -11.19 -28.50 22.72
C ARG A 196 -12.41 -29.07 23.47
N PRO A 197 -13.43 -28.26 23.78
CA PRO A 197 -14.67 -28.75 24.38
C PRO A 197 -15.32 -29.82 23.50
N PRO A 198 -15.99 -30.83 24.08
CA PRO A 198 -16.80 -31.76 23.29
C PRO A 198 -17.86 -30.97 22.50
N SER A 199 -18.22 -31.44 21.30
CA SER A 199 -19.22 -30.79 20.43
C SER A 199 -20.55 -30.54 21.13
N GLU A 200 -20.89 -31.33 22.15
CA GLU A 200 -22.07 -31.19 22.99
C GLU A 200 -22.08 -29.88 23.79
N ALA A 201 -20.91 -29.32 24.13
CA ALA A 201 -20.80 -28.03 24.81
C ALA A 201 -21.30 -26.84 23.97
N PHE A 202 -21.37 -27.00 22.64
CA PHE A 202 -21.88 -25.98 21.72
C PHE A 202 -23.38 -26.14 21.42
N LEU A 203 -24.02 -27.22 21.87
CA LEU A 203 -25.47 -27.43 21.70
C LEU A 203 -26.30 -26.72 22.77
N ALA A 204 -25.70 -26.41 23.93
CA ALA A 204 -26.42 -25.89 25.09
C ALA A 204 -26.45 -24.35 25.17
N GLN A 205 -25.75 -23.62 24.29
CA GLN A 205 -25.72 -22.15 24.33
C GLN A 205 -26.31 -21.56 23.05
N ASN A 206 -27.56 -21.12 23.18
CA ASN A 206 -28.23 -20.15 22.31
C ASN A 206 -28.56 -20.61 20.87
N ALA A 207 -29.33 -21.69 20.74
CA ALA A 207 -30.35 -21.71 19.71
C ALA A 207 -31.56 -20.86 20.20
N ALA A 208 -31.37 -19.54 20.29
CA ALA A 208 -32.54 -18.67 20.35
C ALA A 208 -33.34 -18.92 19.06
N PRO A 209 -34.67 -19.12 19.12
CA PRO A 209 -35.46 -19.25 17.91
C PRO A 209 -35.26 -17.97 17.09
N LEU A 210 -34.66 -18.11 15.91
CA LEU A 210 -34.54 -17.01 14.96
C LEU A 210 -35.97 -16.52 14.70
N SER A 211 -36.23 -15.25 14.98
CA SER A 211 -37.53 -14.66 14.67
C SER A 211 -37.77 -14.79 13.16
N PRO A 212 -39.03 -15.01 12.71
CA PRO A 212 -39.34 -15.13 11.29
C PRO A 212 -38.87 -13.93 10.45
N ALA A 213 -38.65 -12.78 11.09
CA ALA A 213 -38.10 -11.57 10.48
C ALA A 213 -36.63 -11.71 10.03
N TYR A 214 -35.84 -12.61 10.64
CA TYR A 214 -34.42 -12.81 10.28
C TYR A 214 -34.23 -13.71 9.05
N LEU A 215 -35.29 -14.40 8.60
CA LEU A 215 -35.27 -15.29 7.43
C LEU A 215 -35.89 -14.67 6.18
N GLN A 216 -36.14 -13.36 6.17
CA GLN A 216 -36.46 -12.67 4.91
C GLN A 216 -35.21 -12.63 4.03
N LEU A 217 -35.03 -13.70 3.26
CA LEU A 217 -34.16 -13.71 2.08
C LEU A 217 -34.52 -12.50 1.22
N ILE A 218 -33.52 -11.68 0.90
CA ILE A 218 -33.63 -10.60 -0.08
C ILE A 218 -34.22 -11.21 -1.36
N SER A 219 -35.20 -10.54 -1.97
CA SER A 219 -35.81 -11.00 -3.22
C SER A 219 -34.72 -11.34 -4.25
N GLY A 220 -34.65 -12.61 -4.66
CA GLY A 220 -33.64 -13.11 -5.60
C GLY A 220 -32.44 -13.87 -4.98
N ALA A 221 -32.33 -13.97 -3.66
CA ALA A 221 -31.29 -14.79 -3.03
C ALA A 221 -31.65 -16.28 -3.06
N GLN A 222 -30.77 -17.12 -3.62
CA GLN A 222 -30.86 -18.58 -3.47
C GLN A 222 -29.97 -19.05 -2.31
N PRO A 223 -30.42 -20.01 -1.49
CA PRO A 223 -29.61 -20.56 -0.42
C PRO A 223 -28.42 -21.34 -0.98
N ILE A 224 -27.24 -21.15 -0.36
CA ILE A 224 -25.99 -21.85 -0.73
C ILE A 224 -26.08 -23.35 -0.41
N LEU A 225 -26.96 -23.73 0.53
CA LEU A 225 -27.18 -25.11 0.93
C LEU A 225 -28.46 -25.65 0.28
N GLY A 226 -28.38 -26.85 -0.30
CA GLY A 226 -29.53 -27.52 -0.91
C GLY A 226 -30.65 -27.79 0.10
N GLN A 227 -31.89 -27.82 -0.39
CA GLN A 227 -33.14 -28.02 0.38
C GLN A 227 -33.09 -29.16 1.40
N GLN A 228 -32.31 -30.21 1.12
CA GLN A 228 -32.08 -31.35 2.01
C GLN A 228 -31.44 -31.01 3.37
N PHE A 229 -30.85 -29.81 3.51
CA PHE A 229 -30.25 -29.34 4.76
C PHE A 229 -31.12 -28.31 5.52
N MET A 230 -32.28 -27.93 4.97
CA MET A 230 -33.24 -27.08 5.67
C MET A 230 -34.19 -27.95 6.49
N ARG A 231 -34.04 -27.95 7.82
CA ARG A 231 -35.07 -28.50 8.70
C ARG A 231 -36.30 -27.59 8.65
N THR A 232 -37.38 -28.11 8.09
CA THR A 232 -38.71 -27.51 8.18
C THR A 232 -39.13 -27.47 9.63
N VAL A 233 -39.26 -26.26 10.18
CA VAL A 233 -39.93 -26.05 11.45
C VAL A 233 -41.42 -26.17 11.16
N ALA A 234 -42.01 -27.32 11.51
CA ALA A 234 -43.45 -27.49 11.47
C ALA A 234 -44.10 -26.58 12.53
N THR A 235 -45.02 -25.74 12.10
CA THR A 235 -45.88 -24.92 12.95
C THR A 235 -47.10 -25.74 13.36
N ASN A 236 -47.29 -25.93 14.67
CA ASN A 236 -48.60 -26.21 15.27
C ASN A 236 -49.30 -24.90 15.59
#